data_AF-W4LRL1-F1
#
_entry.id   AF-W4LRL1-F1
#
_cell.length_a   1.000
_cell.length_b   1.000
_cell.length_c   1.000
_cell.angle_alpha   90.00
_cell.angle_beta   90.00
_cell.angle_gamma   90.00
#
_symmetry.space_group_name_H-M   'P 1'
#
loop_
_entity.id
_entity.type
_entity.pdbx_description
1 polymer ?
#
loop_
_entity_poly.entity_id
_entity_poly.type
_entity_poly.pdbx_seq_one_letter_code
_entity_poly.pdbx_strand_id
1 'polypeptide(L)'
;PMSNATGVTPLDVPPAFLHKMDELIKRESDLETVIKLFFVIVAELLDLGTTEAIRQDKTVQPLVRSFADDHENEERLHRVYFRKLFEDVWALLPSDIRQRIGILMPEIFIAFLGPDPQAMKRTLTTFPDDFPDADVIVLDLTRPEDVTKRIRESALDVLNFMYDHGVFLDPWIAKSFRYHGLVPSHFGVA
;
A
#
# COMPACT_ATOMS: atom_id res chain seq x y z
N PRO A 1 -23.07 21.12 -11.18
CA PRO A 1 -22.12 20.61 -10.15
C PRO A 1 -22.69 19.34 -9.50
N MET A 2 -22.08 18.17 -9.74
CA MET A 2 -22.50 16.89 -9.13
C MET A 2 -22.09 16.81 -7.65
N SER A 3 -22.60 17.72 -6.82
CA SER A 3 -22.38 17.70 -5.38
C SER A 3 -23.71 17.42 -4.67
N ASN A 4 -23.77 16.34 -3.88
CA ASN A 4 -24.87 15.87 -3.00
C ASN A 4 -25.82 14.75 -3.46
N ALA A 5 -25.49 13.89 -4.43
CA ALA A 5 -26.37 12.76 -4.76
C ALA A 5 -26.61 11.79 -3.57
N THR A 6 -25.65 11.67 -2.65
CA THR A 6 -25.72 10.78 -1.48
C THR A 6 -26.05 11.50 -0.17
N GLY A 7 -25.97 12.84 -0.13
CA GLY A 7 -26.02 13.61 1.11
C GLY A 7 -24.86 13.35 2.08
N VAL A 8 -23.84 12.56 1.68
CA VAL A 8 -22.68 12.24 2.51
C VAL A 8 -21.60 13.32 2.35
N THR A 9 -21.19 13.92 3.46
CA THR A 9 -20.07 14.87 3.49
C THR A 9 -18.75 14.11 3.36
N PRO A 10 -17.87 14.46 2.41
CA PRO A 10 -16.54 13.87 2.32
C PRO A 10 -15.75 14.08 3.62
N LEU A 11 -15.03 13.04 4.05
CA LEU A 11 -14.13 13.15 5.19
C LEU A 11 -12.88 13.92 4.77
N ASP A 12 -12.61 15.04 5.45
CA ASP A 12 -11.37 15.82 5.29
C ASP A 12 -10.28 15.23 6.19
N VAL A 13 -9.69 14.13 5.74
CA VAL A 13 -8.63 13.40 6.45
C VAL A 13 -7.51 13.08 5.46
N PRO A 14 -6.30 13.62 5.65
CA PRO A 14 -5.15 13.21 4.86
C PRO A 14 -4.90 11.70 5.04
N PRO A 15 -4.65 10.95 3.96
CA PRO A 15 -4.30 9.54 4.05
C PRO A 15 -3.05 9.30 4.92
N ALA A 16 -3.09 8.29 5.80
CA ALA A 16 -1.97 7.95 6.68
C ALA A 16 -0.63 7.72 5.94
N PHE A 17 -0.65 7.21 4.70
CA PHE A 17 0.57 6.96 3.94
C PHE A 17 1.37 8.25 3.64
N LEU A 18 0.70 9.41 3.51
CA LEU A 18 1.38 10.69 3.28
C LEU A 18 2.20 11.09 4.51
N HIS A 19 1.65 10.91 5.71
CA HIS A 19 2.38 11.13 6.95
C HIS A 19 3.59 10.21 7.05
N LYS A 20 3.43 8.94 6.66
CA LYS A 20 4.53 7.98 6.67
C LYS A 20 5.62 8.35 5.65
N MET A 21 5.24 8.83 4.48
CA MET A 21 6.18 9.35 3.49
C MET A 21 7.00 10.52 4.05
N ASP A 22 6.35 11.50 4.69
CA ASP A 22 7.01 12.65 5.30
C ASP A 22 7.99 12.24 6.41
N GLU A 23 7.63 11.24 7.22
CA GLU A 23 8.53 10.68 8.24
C GLU A 23 9.79 10.06 7.63
N LEU A 24 9.63 9.30 6.55
CA LEU A 24 10.75 8.65 5.85
C LEU A 24 11.66 9.68 5.19
N ILE A 25 11.07 10.71 4.54
CA ILE A 25 11.82 11.83 3.97
C ILE A 25 12.57 12.58 5.06
N LYS A 26 11.97 12.83 6.22
CA LYS A 26 12.65 13.50 7.32
C LYS A 26 13.84 12.70 7.87
N ARG A 27 13.75 11.36 7.87
CA ARG A 27 14.82 10.47 8.33
C ARG A 27 15.99 10.41 7.34
N GLU A 28 15.69 10.47 6.04
CA GLU A 28 16.66 10.30 4.95
C GLU A 28 16.46 11.42 3.91
N SER A 29 16.71 12.67 4.31
CA SER A 29 16.30 13.86 3.53
C SER A 29 17.01 14.01 2.19
N ASP A 30 18.24 13.50 2.08
CA ASP A 30 18.97 13.43 0.82
C ASP A 30 18.38 12.41 -0.17
N LEU A 31 17.50 11.52 0.30
CA LEU A 31 16.76 10.56 -0.52
C LEU A 31 15.34 11.01 -0.88
N GLU A 32 14.92 12.26 -0.60
CA GLU A 32 13.53 12.69 -0.77
C GLU A 32 12.92 12.28 -2.13
N THR A 33 13.64 12.55 -3.22
CA THR A 33 13.17 12.24 -4.59
C THR A 33 13.07 10.73 -4.81
N VAL A 34 14.05 9.97 -4.29
CA VAL A 34 14.07 8.50 -4.41
C VAL A 34 12.94 7.89 -3.58
N ILE A 35 12.68 8.38 -2.38
CA ILE A 35 11.58 7.93 -1.53
C ILE A 35 10.25 8.16 -2.25
N LYS A 36 10.00 9.38 -2.75
CA LYS A 36 8.78 9.71 -3.50
C LYS A 36 8.60 8.80 -4.72
N LEU A 37 9.68 8.57 -5.49
CA LEU A 37 9.65 7.68 -6.64
C LEU A 37 9.27 6.24 -6.25
N PHE A 38 9.87 5.70 -5.18
CA PHE A 38 9.56 4.34 -4.73
C PHE A 38 8.18 4.23 -4.06
N PHE A 39 7.66 5.30 -3.45
CA PHE A 39 6.25 5.36 -3.04
C PHE A 39 5.34 5.17 -4.26
N VAL A 40 5.56 5.91 -5.34
CA VAL A 40 4.77 5.78 -6.57
C VAL A 40 4.96 4.39 -7.18
N ILE A 41 6.19 3.91 -7.33
CA ILE A 41 6.44 2.57 -7.90
C ILE A 41 5.72 1.49 -7.07
N VAL A 42 5.82 1.53 -5.74
CA VAL A 42 5.15 0.54 -4.89
C VAL A 42 3.62 0.65 -5.01
N ALA A 43 3.06 1.85 -4.99
CA ALA A 43 1.62 2.06 -5.14
C ALA A 43 1.08 1.44 -6.45
N GLU A 44 1.78 1.68 -7.54
CA GLU A 44 1.38 1.30 -8.89
C GLU A 44 1.69 -0.18 -9.21
N LEU A 45 2.52 -0.84 -8.41
CA LEU A 45 2.79 -2.27 -8.51
C LEU A 45 1.80 -3.11 -7.70
N LEU A 46 1.24 -2.53 -6.63
CA LEU A 46 0.33 -3.23 -5.73
C LEU A 46 -1.08 -3.31 -6.33
N ASP A 47 -1.59 -4.53 -6.43
CA ASP A 47 -3.02 -4.76 -6.65
C ASP A 47 -3.70 -4.93 -5.29
N LEU A 48 -4.53 -3.97 -4.93
CA LEU A 48 -5.25 -4.00 -3.66
C LEU A 48 -6.45 -4.97 -3.69
N GLY A 49 -6.85 -5.47 -4.87
CA GLY A 49 -8.02 -6.32 -5.06
C GLY A 49 -9.37 -5.63 -4.79
N THR A 50 -9.36 -4.37 -4.35
CA THR A 50 -10.55 -3.59 -3.99
C THR A 50 -11.45 -3.33 -5.20
N THR A 51 -10.85 -2.99 -6.35
CA THR A 51 -11.55 -2.77 -7.63
C THR A 51 -12.27 -4.03 -8.10
N GLU A 52 -11.58 -5.18 -8.02
CA GLU A 52 -12.17 -6.48 -8.33
C GLU A 52 -13.37 -6.81 -7.43
N ALA A 53 -13.20 -6.64 -6.11
CA ALA A 53 -14.28 -6.88 -5.14
C ALA A 53 -15.50 -6.00 -5.43
N ILE A 54 -15.29 -4.70 -5.69
CA ILE A 54 -16.36 -3.75 -6.06
C ILE A 54 -17.05 -4.18 -7.35
N ARG A 55 -16.28 -4.57 -8.37
CA ARG A 55 -16.81 -4.96 -9.68
C ARG A 55 -17.72 -6.20 -9.58
N GLN A 56 -17.33 -7.19 -8.79
CA GLN A 56 -18.04 -8.45 -8.64
C GLN A 56 -19.30 -8.34 -7.76
N ASP A 57 -19.34 -7.38 -6.83
CA ASP A 57 -20.44 -7.24 -5.87
C ASP A 57 -21.70 -6.62 -6.50
N LYS A 58 -22.68 -7.46 -6.84
CA LYS A 58 -23.95 -7.03 -7.44
C LYS A 58 -24.81 -6.13 -6.54
N THR A 59 -24.49 -6.01 -5.26
CA THR A 59 -25.17 -5.09 -4.32
C THR A 59 -24.66 -3.65 -4.46
N VAL A 60 -23.49 -3.45 -5.06
CA VAL A 60 -22.92 -2.12 -5.32
C VAL A 60 -23.59 -1.45 -6.53
N GLN A 61 -23.81 -0.14 -6.41
CA GLN A 61 -24.47 0.68 -7.43
C GLN A 61 -23.77 0.54 -8.79
N PRO A 62 -24.50 0.35 -9.91
CA PRO A 62 -23.91 -0.02 -11.19
C PRO A 62 -22.85 0.94 -11.76
N LEU A 63 -22.98 2.25 -11.54
CA LEU A 63 -22.00 3.25 -12.00
C LEU A 63 -20.69 3.15 -11.22
N VAL A 64 -20.74 2.89 -9.91
CA VAL A 64 -19.55 2.63 -9.09
C VAL A 64 -18.82 1.38 -9.58
N ARG A 65 -19.55 0.34 -9.97
CA ARG A 65 -18.95 -0.87 -10.56
C ARG A 65 -18.31 -0.63 -11.92
N SER A 66 -18.99 0.14 -12.79
CA SER A 66 -18.43 0.54 -14.08
C SER A 66 -17.14 1.33 -13.90
N PHE A 67 -17.12 2.28 -12.95
CA PHE A 67 -15.92 3.05 -12.63
C PHE A 67 -14.78 2.15 -12.15
N ALA A 68 -15.06 1.18 -11.27
CA ALA A 68 -14.05 0.24 -10.81
C ALA A 68 -13.49 -0.64 -11.94
N ASP A 69 -14.33 -1.03 -12.91
CA ASP A 69 -13.88 -1.80 -14.08
C ASP A 69 -13.01 -0.96 -15.03
N ASP A 70 -13.41 0.30 -15.29
CA ASP A 70 -12.62 1.23 -16.10
C ASP A 70 -11.26 1.51 -15.44
N HIS A 71 -11.25 1.76 -14.13
CA HIS A 71 -10.03 1.98 -13.35
C HIS A 71 -9.11 0.74 -13.40
N GLU A 72 -9.64 -0.47 -13.19
CA GLU A 72 -8.83 -1.68 -13.24
C GLU A 72 -8.18 -1.90 -14.61
N ASN A 73 -8.88 -1.55 -15.70
CA ASN A 73 -8.32 -1.63 -17.05
C ASN A 73 -7.13 -0.69 -17.25
N GLU A 74 -7.16 0.51 -16.65
CA GLU A 74 -6.06 1.47 -16.66
C GLU A 74 -4.89 0.98 -15.78
N GLU A 75 -5.17 0.50 -14.58
CA GLU A 75 -4.16 0.02 -13.62
C GLU A 75 -3.33 -1.15 -14.17
N ARG A 76 -3.89 -1.97 -15.07
CA ARG A 76 -3.11 -3.00 -15.77
C ARG A 76 -1.99 -2.41 -16.62
N LEU A 77 -2.21 -1.26 -17.26
CA LEU A 77 -1.18 -0.58 -18.06
C LEU A 77 -0.14 0.08 -17.15
N HIS A 78 -0.59 0.68 -16.05
CA HIS A 78 0.31 1.23 -15.04
C HIS A 78 1.23 0.15 -14.46
N ARG A 79 0.70 -1.01 -14.06
CA ARG A 79 1.50 -2.14 -13.56
C ARG A 79 2.57 -2.58 -14.55
N VAL A 80 2.26 -2.65 -15.85
CA VAL A 80 3.25 -3.00 -16.89
C VAL A 80 4.35 -1.94 -16.96
N TYR A 81 3.98 -0.67 -16.99
CA TYR A 81 4.93 0.44 -17.04
C TYR A 81 5.81 0.48 -15.79
N PHE A 82 5.22 0.39 -14.60
CA PHE A 82 5.94 0.52 -13.34
C PHE A 82 6.80 -0.71 -12.99
N ARG A 83 6.46 -1.91 -13.48
CA ARG A 83 7.40 -3.05 -13.44
C ARG A 83 8.65 -2.76 -14.24
N LYS A 84 8.47 -2.26 -15.47
CA LYS A 84 9.61 -1.92 -16.30
C LYS A 84 10.44 -0.77 -15.71
N LEU A 85 9.77 0.25 -15.19
CA LEU A 85 10.44 1.35 -14.50
C LEU A 85 11.22 0.86 -13.28
N PHE A 86 10.66 -0.05 -12.47
CA PHE A 86 11.36 -0.64 -11.33
C PHE A 86 12.63 -1.36 -11.77
N GLU A 87 12.57 -2.21 -12.80
CA GLU A 87 13.74 -2.93 -13.34
C GLU A 87 14.88 -1.97 -13.68
N ASP A 88 14.55 -0.93 -14.45
CA ASP A 88 15.53 0.02 -14.98
C ASP A 88 16.10 0.89 -13.85
N VAL A 89 15.25 1.41 -12.97
CA VAL A 89 15.67 2.23 -11.83
C VAL A 89 16.50 1.41 -10.85
N TRP A 90 16.05 0.22 -10.47
CA TRP A 90 16.76 -0.62 -9.49
C TRP A 90 18.15 -1.03 -9.97
N ALA A 91 18.30 -1.34 -11.25
CA ALA A 91 19.59 -1.70 -11.85
C ALA A 91 20.55 -0.51 -11.91
N LEU A 92 20.04 0.70 -12.16
CA LEU A 92 20.85 1.91 -12.36
C LEU A 92 21.16 2.69 -11.07
N LEU A 93 20.47 2.40 -9.96
CA LEU A 93 20.73 3.08 -8.69
C LEU A 93 22.17 2.81 -8.18
N PRO A 94 22.88 3.86 -7.72
CA PRO A 94 24.12 3.69 -6.97
C PRO A 94 23.94 2.73 -5.79
N SER A 95 24.96 1.92 -5.50
CA SER A 95 24.83 0.83 -4.52
C SER A 95 24.42 1.29 -3.12
N ASP A 96 24.91 2.45 -2.70
CA ASP A 96 24.59 3.07 -1.40
C ASP A 96 23.12 3.53 -1.35
N ILE A 97 22.64 4.21 -2.40
CA ILE A 97 21.25 4.65 -2.51
C ILE A 97 20.32 3.45 -2.58
N ARG A 98 20.67 2.45 -3.41
CA ARG A 98 19.91 1.21 -3.60
C ARG A 98 19.74 0.45 -2.29
N GLN A 99 20.81 0.32 -1.51
CA GLN A 99 20.75 -0.33 -0.19
C GLN A 99 19.84 0.46 0.75
N ARG A 100 20.03 1.78 0.87
CA ARG A 100 19.24 2.63 1.76
C ARG A 100 17.75 2.58 1.42
N ILE A 101 17.36 2.81 0.16
CA ILE A 101 15.95 2.72 -0.23
C ILE A 101 15.38 1.31 -0.07
N GLY A 102 16.18 0.27 -0.35
CA GLY A 102 15.78 -1.11 -0.12
C GLY A 102 15.48 -1.42 1.34
N ILE A 103 16.25 -0.85 2.28
CA ILE A 103 16.02 -0.98 3.73
C ILE A 103 14.71 -0.28 4.15
N LEU A 104 14.38 0.87 3.55
CA LEU A 104 13.15 1.63 3.83
C LEU A 104 11.90 0.99 3.22
N MET A 105 12.06 0.23 2.13
CA MET A 105 10.95 -0.25 1.31
C MET A 105 9.86 -1.03 2.07
N PRO A 106 10.15 -1.89 3.06
CA PRO A 106 9.10 -2.54 3.87
C PRO A 106 8.15 -1.54 4.54
N GLU A 107 8.67 -0.39 5.00
CA GLU A 107 7.84 0.67 5.59
C GLU A 107 6.95 1.35 4.54
N ILE A 108 7.38 1.41 3.27
CA ILE A 108 6.57 1.91 2.16
C ILE A 108 5.40 0.96 1.89
N PHE A 109 5.65 -0.35 1.84
CA PHE A 109 4.59 -1.36 1.69
C PHE A 109 3.57 -1.26 2.83
N ILE A 110 4.06 -1.15 4.07
CA ILE A 110 3.18 -1.00 5.24
C ILE A 110 2.40 0.31 5.19
N ALA A 111 3.00 1.41 4.73
CA ALA A 111 2.31 2.69 4.60
C ALA A 111 1.10 2.62 3.66
N PHE A 112 1.25 1.92 2.52
CA PHE A 112 0.21 1.81 1.50
C PHE A 112 -0.84 0.75 1.80
N LEU A 113 -0.41 -0.42 2.27
CA LEU A 113 -1.30 -1.58 2.50
C LEU A 113 -1.89 -1.61 3.90
N GLY A 114 -1.30 -0.85 4.83
CA GLY A 114 -1.76 -0.78 6.20
C GLY A 114 -3.13 -0.10 6.29
N PRO A 115 -3.98 -0.51 7.27
CA PRO A 115 -5.20 0.23 7.54
C PRO A 115 -4.89 1.66 8.00
N ASP A 116 -5.85 2.56 7.83
CA ASP A 116 -5.82 3.91 8.41
C ASP A 116 -6.80 3.98 9.60
N PRO A 117 -6.34 3.74 10.84
CA PRO A 117 -7.21 3.73 12.02
C PRO A 117 -7.93 5.06 12.24
N GLN A 118 -7.31 6.18 11.85
CA GLN A 118 -7.87 7.51 12.04
C GLN A 118 -9.02 7.75 11.05
N ALA A 119 -8.83 7.40 9.78
CA ALA A 119 -9.88 7.47 8.77
C ALA A 119 -11.04 6.52 9.11
N MET A 120 -10.74 5.28 9.54
CA MET A 120 -11.75 4.31 9.96
C MET A 120 -12.56 4.83 11.15
N LYS A 121 -11.88 5.30 12.22
CA LYS A 121 -12.55 5.85 13.41
C LYS A 121 -13.46 7.02 13.02
N ARG A 122 -12.95 7.97 12.24
CA ARG A 122 -13.75 9.13 11.80
C ARG A 122 -14.97 8.71 11.00
N THR A 123 -14.83 7.74 10.09
CA THR A 123 -15.96 7.18 9.34
C THR A 123 -17.02 6.62 10.27
N LEU A 124 -16.64 5.73 11.21
CA LEU A 124 -17.58 5.10 12.14
C LEU A 124 -18.26 6.12 13.04
N THR A 125 -17.55 7.16 13.50
CA THR A 125 -18.14 8.22 14.34
C THR A 125 -19.17 9.10 13.63
N THR A 126 -19.28 9.02 12.29
CA THR A 126 -20.38 9.68 11.57
C THR A 126 -21.72 8.95 11.70
N PHE A 127 -21.72 7.71 12.19
CA PHE A 127 -22.90 6.87 12.42
C PHE A 127 -22.92 6.32 13.87
N PRO A 128 -23.05 7.20 14.88
CA PRO A 128 -22.90 6.81 16.29
C PRO A 128 -23.98 5.85 16.79
N ASP A 129 -25.18 5.85 16.18
CA ASP A 129 -26.26 4.93 16.55
C ASP A 129 -25.98 3.49 16.05
N ASP A 130 -25.29 3.36 14.91
CA ASP A 130 -24.92 2.07 14.33
C ASP A 130 -23.59 1.53 14.90
N PHE A 131 -22.65 2.44 15.23
CA PHE A 131 -21.31 2.10 15.70
C PHE A 131 -20.95 2.87 17.00
N PRO A 132 -21.59 2.53 18.13
CA PRO A 132 -21.40 3.26 19.40
C PRO A 132 -19.97 3.15 19.94
N ASP A 133 -19.26 2.06 19.66
CA ASP A 133 -17.90 1.78 20.15
C ASP A 133 -16.86 1.76 19.02
N ALA A 134 -16.79 2.84 18.23
CA ALA A 134 -15.87 2.97 17.10
C ALA A 134 -14.41 2.62 17.43
N ASP A 135 -13.92 2.97 18.62
CA ASP A 135 -12.56 2.65 19.07
C ASP A 135 -12.31 1.14 19.21
N VAL A 136 -13.29 0.40 19.73
CA VAL A 136 -13.19 -1.06 19.91
C VAL A 136 -13.17 -1.74 18.54
N ILE A 137 -14.04 -1.31 17.62
CA ILE A 137 -14.11 -1.83 16.26
C ILE A 137 -12.79 -1.62 15.53
N VAL A 138 -12.23 -0.41 15.59
CA VAL A 138 -10.95 -0.10 14.93
C VAL A 138 -9.83 -0.95 15.53
N LEU A 139 -9.73 -1.02 16.86
CA LEU A 139 -8.70 -1.83 17.53
C LEU A 139 -8.76 -3.31 17.11
N ASP A 140 -9.96 -3.85 16.97
CA ASP A 140 -10.17 -5.23 16.54
C ASP A 140 -9.72 -5.47 15.09
N LEU A 141 -10.03 -4.54 14.18
CA LEU A 141 -9.68 -4.64 12.76
C LEU A 141 -8.18 -4.40 12.51
N THR A 142 -7.49 -3.67 13.40
CA THR A 142 -6.10 -3.27 13.23
C THR A 142 -5.12 -4.06 14.10
N ARG A 143 -5.47 -5.29 14.52
CA ARG A 143 -4.56 -6.16 15.28
C ARG A 143 -3.27 -6.42 14.48
N PRO A 144 -2.07 -6.24 15.09
CA PRO A 144 -0.80 -6.26 14.36
C PRO A 144 -0.55 -7.54 13.54
N GLU A 145 -0.89 -8.70 14.10
CA GLU A 145 -0.70 -10.00 13.47
C GLU A 145 -1.57 -10.16 12.21
N ASP A 146 -2.83 -9.74 12.28
CA ASP A 146 -3.78 -9.83 11.18
C ASP A 146 -3.43 -8.82 10.08
N VAL A 147 -3.02 -7.61 10.47
CA VAL A 147 -2.55 -6.56 9.54
C VAL A 147 -1.32 -7.04 8.79
N THR A 148 -0.30 -7.53 9.50
CA THR A 148 0.95 -7.98 8.86
C THR A 148 0.70 -9.11 7.88
N LYS A 149 -0.14 -10.08 8.26
CA LYS A 149 -0.53 -11.18 7.38
C LYS A 149 -1.22 -10.69 6.11
N ARG A 150 -2.22 -9.81 6.22
CA ARG A 150 -2.94 -9.25 5.07
C ARG A 150 -2.01 -8.44 4.16
N ILE A 151 -1.17 -7.58 4.74
CA ILE A 151 -0.17 -6.82 3.97
C ILE A 151 0.72 -7.78 3.18
N ARG A 152 1.23 -8.85 3.80
CA ARG A 152 2.06 -9.84 3.11
C ARG A 152 1.32 -10.54 1.98
N GLU A 153 0.07 -10.95 2.20
CA GLU A 153 -0.76 -11.60 1.19
C GLU A 153 -0.99 -10.67 -0.01
N SER A 154 -1.35 -9.41 0.22
CA SER A 154 -1.53 -8.39 -0.83
C SER A 154 -0.21 -8.04 -1.54
N ALA A 155 0.92 -8.04 -0.84
CA ALA A 155 2.22 -7.70 -1.40
C ALA A 155 2.89 -8.88 -2.13
N LEU A 156 2.36 -10.10 -2.04
CA LEU A 156 3.13 -11.32 -2.33
C LEU A 156 3.68 -11.37 -3.77
N ASP A 157 2.88 -10.96 -4.75
CA ASP A 157 3.29 -10.93 -6.14
C ASP A 157 4.45 -9.93 -6.36
N VAL A 158 4.35 -8.73 -5.77
CA VAL A 158 5.41 -7.72 -5.85
C VAL A 158 6.67 -8.18 -5.11
N LEU A 159 6.52 -8.83 -3.95
CA LEU A 159 7.65 -9.41 -3.22
C LEU A 159 8.37 -10.48 -4.03
N ASN A 160 7.64 -11.36 -4.72
CA ASN A 160 8.25 -12.36 -5.61
C ASN A 160 8.91 -11.71 -6.82
N PHE A 161 8.27 -10.72 -7.44
CA PHE A 161 8.88 -9.92 -8.51
C PHE A 161 10.20 -9.28 -8.06
N MET A 162 10.24 -8.66 -6.88
CA MET A 162 11.46 -8.08 -6.32
C MET A 162 12.55 -9.12 -6.05
N TYR A 163 12.16 -10.34 -5.67
CA TYR A 163 13.08 -11.47 -5.51
C TYR A 163 13.75 -11.85 -6.82
N ASP A 164 12.98 -11.97 -7.89
CA ASP A 164 13.49 -12.31 -9.22
C ASP A 164 14.44 -11.22 -9.76
N HIS A 165 14.30 -9.98 -9.28
CA HIS A 165 15.17 -8.85 -9.62
C HIS A 165 16.32 -8.61 -8.63
N GLY A 166 16.59 -9.59 -7.77
CA GLY A 166 17.78 -9.61 -6.91
C GLY A 166 17.78 -8.58 -5.79
N VAL A 167 16.62 -7.99 -5.43
CA VAL A 167 16.52 -7.02 -4.33
C VAL A 167 17.03 -7.63 -3.02
N PHE A 168 16.71 -8.89 -2.80
CA PHE A 168 17.04 -9.63 -1.59
C PHE A 168 18.44 -10.25 -1.58
N LEU A 169 19.26 -10.02 -2.60
CA LEU A 169 20.68 -10.42 -2.59
C LEU A 169 21.49 -9.59 -1.58
N ASP A 170 21.03 -8.37 -1.25
CA ASP A 170 21.59 -7.59 -0.17
C ASP A 170 21.06 -8.10 1.20
N PRO A 171 21.95 -8.53 2.10
CA PRO A 171 21.55 -9.11 3.39
C PRO A 171 20.87 -8.10 4.32
N TRP A 172 21.15 -6.80 4.19
CA TRP A 172 20.53 -5.76 5.01
C TRP A 172 19.11 -5.47 4.55
N ILE A 173 18.88 -5.43 3.24
CA ILE A 173 17.53 -5.33 2.67
C ILE A 173 16.70 -6.55 3.09
N ALA A 174 17.22 -7.76 2.88
CA ALA A 174 16.52 -8.99 3.26
C ALA A 174 16.23 -9.07 4.76
N LYS A 175 17.13 -8.56 5.62
CA LYS A 175 16.91 -8.46 7.06
C LYS A 175 15.78 -7.48 7.39
N SER A 176 15.71 -6.32 6.73
CA SER A 176 14.64 -5.33 6.93
C SER A 176 13.27 -5.93 6.60
N PHE A 177 13.13 -6.55 5.43
CA PHE A 177 11.89 -7.20 5.01
C PHE A 177 11.44 -8.33 5.97
N ARG A 178 12.39 -9.15 6.45
CA ARG A 178 12.11 -10.18 7.49
C ARG A 178 11.64 -9.56 8.81
N TYR A 179 12.27 -8.48 9.25
CA TYR A 179 11.89 -7.78 10.49
C TYR A 179 10.42 -7.31 10.44
N HIS A 180 9.95 -6.90 9.25
CA HIS A 180 8.58 -6.48 9.01
C HIS A 180 7.61 -7.61 8.63
N GLY A 181 8.07 -8.87 8.59
CA GLY A 181 7.24 -10.01 8.19
C GLY A 181 6.86 -10.04 6.69
N LEU A 182 7.49 -9.20 5.86
CA LEU A 182 7.21 -9.09 4.42
C LEU A 182 8.21 -9.92 3.63
N VAL A 183 7.98 -11.24 3.57
CA VAL A 183 8.90 -12.15 2.90
C VAL A 183 8.27 -12.79 1.66
N PRO A 184 9.00 -12.88 0.53
CA PRO A 184 8.51 -13.57 -0.67
C PRO A 184 8.31 -15.06 -0.41
N SER A 185 7.60 -15.75 -1.31
CA SER A 185 7.29 -17.19 -1.15
C SER A 185 8.53 -18.06 -1.03
N HIS A 186 9.64 -17.65 -1.67
CA HIS A 186 10.90 -18.39 -1.75
C HIS A 186 11.85 -18.15 -0.58
N PHE A 187 11.51 -17.23 0.34
CA PHE A 187 12.19 -17.16 1.62
C PHE A 187 11.71 -18.35 2.44
N GLY A 188 12.51 -19.42 2.45
CA GLY A 188 12.24 -20.59 3.28
C GLY A 188 11.86 -20.16 4.70
N VAL A 189 10.82 -20.79 5.24
CA VAL A 189 10.41 -20.59 6.64
C VAL A 189 11.61 -20.97 7.49
N ALA A 190 12.21 -19.98 8.14
CA ALA A 190 13.21 -20.22 9.17
C ALA A 190 12.54 -20.77 10.42
#